data_AF-A0A3D3SBI3-F1
#
_entry.id   AF-A0A3D3SBI3-F1
#
_cell.length_a   1.000
_cell.length_b   1.000
_cell.length_c   1.000
_cell.angle_alpha   90.00
_cell.angle_beta   90.00
_cell.angle_gamma   90.00
#
_symmetry.space_group_name_H-M   'P 1'
#
loop_
_entity.id
_entity.type
_entity.pdbx_description
1 polymer ?
#
loop_
_entity_poly.entity_id
_entity_poly.type
_entity_poly.pdbx_seq_one_letter_code
_entity_poly.pdbx_strand_id
1 'polypeptide(L)'
;MSNQFFERPILNSPYTYPRRHWELDADGQPTQKIEESRRRAEFITPIPKPRKRKGAPEQSRLIFDEGRGLSTEKQQYDPTAIINEVRRHVDEWRLLPDKNDWRVTPETARLLEHWRHHQFSGIRPFFCQIEAVETLIWLTEVAPTLGKTGDTFIDYLESANEDANPGLSRLALKLATGTGKTTVMAMVMAWQTINAVRRPQSRRFTRGFLVVTPGITIRDRLRVLKPNDPDSYYASRELVPNDMLADIAKAKIVITNYHAFMFRERVDLSKGGRSLLQGRGEPLQTLETEGQMLQRVMPELMGLKSVFIMNDEAHHCYREKPLPDAELSGDERKEAEENNEAARVWISGLGIVGRKIGALRVLDLSATPFFLQGSGYAEGTLFPWTMCDFSLMDAIECGIVKLPRVPVADNIPGNEMPKFRELWKHIGTRMPKKGRGRAGQLDPLSIPVELQTALEALYGHYRKTFDLWAEAGIKVAPCFIIICNNTATS
;
A
#
# COMPACT_ATOMS: atom_id res chain seq x y z
N MET A 1 -28.44 -13.56 -19.55
CA MET A 1 -27.20 -13.26 -20.29
C MET A 1 -26.04 -13.50 -19.34
N SER A 2 -25.07 -14.34 -19.73
CA SER A 2 -23.86 -14.57 -18.94
C SER A 2 -23.08 -13.25 -18.82
N ASN A 3 -22.60 -12.97 -17.61
CA ASN A 3 -21.77 -11.79 -17.36
C ASN A 3 -20.32 -12.19 -17.69
N GLN A 4 -19.87 -11.84 -18.90
CA GLN A 4 -18.57 -12.21 -19.45
C GLN A 4 -17.41 -11.76 -18.56
N PHE A 5 -17.55 -10.62 -17.88
CA PHE A 5 -16.54 -10.16 -16.93
C PHE A 5 -16.30 -11.18 -15.80
N PHE A 6 -17.35 -11.78 -15.22
CA PHE A 6 -17.18 -12.78 -14.16
C PHE A 6 -16.72 -14.15 -14.67
N GLU A 7 -16.99 -14.46 -15.94
CA GLU A 7 -16.59 -15.73 -16.56
C GLU A 7 -15.15 -15.69 -17.09
N ARG A 8 -14.73 -14.57 -17.69
CA ARG A 8 -13.43 -14.38 -18.35
C ARG A 8 -12.89 -12.96 -18.09
N PRO A 9 -12.52 -12.62 -16.83
CA PRO A 9 -12.09 -11.27 -16.48
C PRO A 9 -10.74 -10.86 -17.10
N ILE A 10 -9.88 -11.83 -17.41
CA ILE A 10 -8.49 -11.60 -17.81
C ILE A 10 -8.43 -11.24 -19.31
N LEU A 11 -7.90 -10.05 -19.61
CA LEU A 11 -7.75 -9.51 -20.96
C LEU A 11 -6.28 -9.30 -21.37
N ASN A 12 -5.37 -9.17 -20.41
CA ASN A 12 -3.96 -8.83 -20.63
C ASN A 12 -3.03 -9.85 -19.99
N SER A 13 -1.81 -9.94 -20.51
CA SER A 13 -0.73 -10.67 -19.84
C SER A 13 -0.18 -9.85 -18.67
N PRO A 14 0.18 -10.49 -17.54
CA PRO A 14 0.75 -9.80 -16.37
C PRO A 14 2.18 -9.27 -16.62
N TYR A 15 2.80 -9.65 -17.74
CA TYR A 15 4.21 -9.35 -18.07
C TYR A 15 4.38 -8.34 -19.20
N THR A 16 3.29 -7.93 -19.85
CA THR A 16 3.34 -7.00 -20.99
C THR A 16 2.49 -5.77 -20.71
N TYR A 17 2.76 -4.70 -21.46
CA TYR A 17 1.93 -3.48 -21.41
C TYR A 17 0.44 -3.81 -21.61
N PRO A 18 -0.46 -3.40 -20.69
CA PRO A 18 -1.91 -3.61 -20.83
C PRO A 18 -2.45 -2.81 -22.01
N ARG A 19 -3.18 -3.46 -22.92
CA ARG A 19 -3.71 -2.85 -24.15
C ARG A 19 -5.22 -2.87 -24.25
N ARG A 20 -5.89 -3.58 -23.34
CA ARG A 20 -7.34 -3.75 -23.32
C ARG A 20 -7.88 -3.61 -21.92
N HIS A 21 -9.09 -3.11 -21.76
CA HIS A 21 -9.76 -3.10 -20.47
C HIS A 21 -11.28 -3.20 -20.63
N TRP A 22 -11.98 -3.60 -19.57
CA TRP A 22 -13.44 -3.57 -19.56
C TRP A 22 -13.96 -2.14 -19.34
N GLU A 23 -14.85 -1.66 -20.21
CA GLU A 23 -15.56 -0.39 -20.01
C GLU A 23 -16.36 -0.48 -18.70
N LEU A 24 -16.26 0.56 -17.88
CA LEU A 24 -17.00 0.67 -16.62
C LEU A 24 -18.05 1.77 -16.76
N ASP A 25 -19.25 1.54 -16.23
CA ASP A 25 -20.31 2.54 -16.17
C ASP A 25 -20.06 3.60 -15.07
N ALA A 26 -20.99 4.54 -14.93
CA ALA A 26 -20.93 5.58 -13.90
C ALA A 26 -21.01 5.04 -12.45
N ASP A 27 -21.37 3.78 -12.25
CA ASP A 27 -21.35 3.14 -10.95
C ASP A 27 -20.11 2.24 -10.75
N GLY A 28 -19.17 2.27 -11.70
CA GLY A 28 -17.95 1.46 -11.70
C GLY A 28 -18.16 0.00 -12.10
N GLN A 29 -19.31 -0.33 -12.72
CA GLN A 29 -19.65 -1.69 -13.10
C GLN A 29 -19.25 -2.01 -14.55
N PRO A 30 -18.71 -3.20 -14.82
CA PRO A 30 -18.38 -3.62 -16.19
C PRO A 30 -19.61 -3.65 -17.11
N THR A 31 -19.57 -2.82 -18.16
CA THR A 31 -20.63 -2.72 -19.18
C THR A 31 -20.67 -3.91 -20.14
N GLN A 32 -19.74 -4.86 -19.98
CA GLN A 32 -19.48 -5.99 -20.87
C GLN A 32 -18.87 -5.59 -22.22
N LYS A 33 -18.44 -4.34 -22.40
CA LYS A 33 -17.66 -3.93 -23.55
C LYS A 33 -16.17 -3.91 -23.22
N ILE A 34 -15.36 -4.22 -24.22
CA ILE A 34 -13.90 -4.18 -24.14
C ILE A 34 -13.44 -2.96 -24.94
N GLU A 35 -12.63 -2.13 -24.31
CA GLU A 35 -11.93 -1.01 -24.92
C GLU A 35 -10.52 -1.44 -25.34
N GLU A 36 -10.13 -1.14 -26.57
CA GLU A 36 -8.81 -1.47 -27.16
C GLU A 36 -7.75 -0.41 -26.83
N SER A 37 -7.71 -0.01 -25.57
CA SER A 37 -6.71 0.90 -25.03
C SER A 37 -6.35 0.55 -23.59
N ARG A 38 -5.27 1.15 -23.08
CA ARG A 38 -4.93 1.05 -21.67
C ARG A 38 -5.92 1.87 -20.82
N ARG A 39 -6.37 1.30 -19.71
CA ARG A 39 -7.19 1.98 -18.71
C ARG A 39 -6.48 3.26 -18.20
N ARG A 40 -7.18 4.39 -18.27
CA ARG A 40 -6.71 5.65 -17.66
C ARG A 40 -6.79 5.54 -16.14
N ALA A 41 -5.86 6.21 -15.44
CA ALA A 41 -5.96 6.36 -14.00
C ALA A 41 -7.18 7.24 -13.72
N GLU A 42 -8.17 6.67 -13.05
CA GLU A 42 -9.42 7.33 -12.68
C GLU A 42 -9.83 6.84 -11.29
N PHE A 43 -10.54 7.67 -10.54
CA PHE A 43 -11.19 7.26 -9.31
C PHE A 43 -12.40 6.37 -9.61
N ILE A 44 -12.19 5.06 -9.68
CA ILE A 44 -13.26 4.10 -10.00
C ILE A 44 -13.33 2.96 -8.99
N THR A 45 -14.45 2.86 -8.28
CA THR A 45 -14.79 1.71 -7.44
C THR A 45 -15.13 0.48 -8.28
N PRO A 46 -14.40 -0.64 -8.17
CA PRO A 46 -14.67 -1.85 -8.96
C PRO A 46 -15.74 -2.79 -8.36
N ILE A 47 -16.37 -2.41 -7.24
CA ILE A 47 -17.38 -3.24 -6.57
C ILE A 47 -18.79 -2.72 -6.84
N PRO A 48 -19.73 -3.57 -7.32
CA PRO A 48 -21.08 -3.16 -7.67
C PRO A 48 -21.80 -2.45 -6.53
N LYS A 49 -22.15 -1.16 -6.70
CA LYS A 49 -23.02 -0.45 -5.75
C LYS A 49 -24.43 -1.06 -5.78
N PRO A 50 -25.13 -1.19 -4.64
CA PRO A 50 -26.54 -1.58 -4.66
C PRO A 50 -27.38 -0.52 -5.37
N ARG A 51 -28.43 -0.95 -6.08
CA ARG A 51 -29.41 -0.05 -6.69
C ARG A 51 -30.00 0.86 -5.61
N LYS A 52 -29.82 2.17 -5.75
CA LYS A 52 -30.30 3.18 -4.80
C LYS A 52 -31.82 3.09 -4.60
N ARG A 53 -32.28 2.98 -3.35
CA ARG A 53 -33.55 3.58 -2.91
C ARG A 53 -33.25 4.97 -2.35
N LYS A 54 -34.11 5.95 -2.64
CA LYS A 54 -34.04 7.31 -2.05
C LYS A 54 -34.19 7.21 -0.52
N GLY A 55 -33.24 7.75 0.24
CA GLY A 55 -33.48 8.17 1.63
C GLY A 55 -32.78 7.44 2.79
N ALA A 56 -31.67 6.71 2.60
CA ALA A 56 -30.90 6.15 3.73
C ALA A 56 -29.48 6.78 3.83
N PRO A 57 -28.99 7.11 5.04
CA PRO A 57 -27.64 7.65 5.23
C PRO A 57 -26.56 6.59 4.89
N GLU A 58 -25.51 7.01 4.19
CA GLU A 58 -24.37 6.18 3.83
C GLU A 58 -23.40 6.05 5.02
N GLN A 59 -23.02 4.81 5.36
CA GLN A 59 -21.91 4.54 6.28
C GLN A 59 -21.18 3.23 5.96
N SER A 60 -19.85 3.34 5.97
CA SER A 60 -18.76 2.36 6.02
C SER A 60 -19.00 0.95 5.44
N ARG A 61 -18.52 0.74 4.21
CA ARG A 61 -18.35 -0.58 3.59
C ARG A 61 -16.89 -1.04 3.70
N LEU A 62 -16.72 -2.36 3.91
CA LEU A 62 -15.42 -3.06 3.83
C LEU A 62 -14.60 -2.59 2.61
N ILE A 63 -13.32 -2.31 2.90
CA ILE A 63 -12.24 -1.72 2.09
C ILE A 63 -12.13 -2.31 0.68
N PHE A 64 -13.05 -1.92 -0.19
CA PHE A 64 -12.98 -2.13 -1.64
C PHE A 64 -13.71 -1.02 -2.41
N ASP A 65 -14.11 0.05 -1.71
CA ASP A 65 -14.67 1.24 -2.34
C ASP A 65 -13.50 2.14 -2.75
N GLU A 66 -13.09 2.13 -4.02
CA GLU A 66 -12.20 3.17 -4.58
C GLU A 66 -12.97 4.48 -4.82
N GLY A 67 -13.79 4.88 -3.83
CA GLY A 67 -14.31 6.21 -3.61
C GLY A 67 -15.03 6.88 -4.78
N ARG A 68 -16.29 6.51 -5.06
CA ARG A 68 -17.24 7.46 -5.69
C ARG A 68 -18.21 8.03 -4.65
N GLY A 69 -17.85 9.18 -4.08
CA GLY A 69 -18.71 10.00 -3.23
C GLY A 69 -18.43 11.52 -3.28
N LEU A 70 -17.43 11.95 -4.05
CA LEU A 70 -16.95 13.35 -4.02
C LEU A 70 -17.25 14.04 -5.36
N SER A 71 -18.52 14.36 -5.59
CA SER A 71 -18.94 15.22 -6.71
C SER A 71 -19.43 16.57 -6.18
N THR A 72 -18.51 17.42 -5.76
CA THR A 72 -18.67 18.88 -5.68
C THR A 72 -17.29 19.55 -5.64
N GLU A 73 -17.26 20.87 -5.88
CA GLU A 73 -16.16 21.84 -6.12
C GLU A 73 -14.83 21.74 -5.31
N LYS A 74 -14.59 20.69 -4.51
CA LYS A 74 -13.34 20.39 -3.79
C LYS A 74 -12.32 19.62 -4.66
N GLN A 75 -12.20 19.98 -5.94
CA GLN A 75 -11.28 19.36 -6.93
C GLN A 75 -9.78 19.71 -6.73
N GLN A 76 -9.39 20.23 -5.57
CA GLN A 76 -8.02 20.74 -5.37
C GLN A 76 -6.95 19.62 -5.21
N TYR A 77 -7.37 18.36 -5.11
CA TYR A 77 -6.49 17.22 -4.78
C TYR A 77 -6.73 16.00 -5.67
N ASP A 78 -7.15 16.16 -6.92
CA ASP A 78 -7.25 15.03 -7.86
C ASP A 78 -5.90 14.81 -8.58
N PRO A 79 -5.06 13.82 -8.18
CA PRO A 79 -3.80 13.54 -8.85
C PRO A 79 -3.97 12.75 -10.16
N THR A 80 -5.18 12.37 -10.57
CA THR A 80 -5.37 11.50 -11.76
C THR A 80 -4.81 12.13 -13.03
N ALA A 81 -4.95 13.46 -13.19
CA ALA A 81 -4.39 14.18 -14.33
C ALA A 81 -2.85 14.05 -14.38
N ILE A 82 -2.17 14.32 -13.27
CA ILE A 82 -0.71 14.24 -13.21
C ILE A 82 -0.23 12.79 -13.37
N ILE A 83 -0.94 11.80 -12.81
CA ILE A 83 -0.61 10.38 -12.93
C ILE A 83 -0.67 9.95 -14.40
N ASN A 84 -1.72 10.34 -15.13
CA ASN A 84 -1.85 10.01 -16.54
C ASN A 84 -0.78 10.70 -17.41
N GLU A 85 -0.41 11.94 -17.10
CA GLU A 85 0.69 12.64 -17.80
C GLU A 85 2.05 11.99 -17.55
N VAL A 86 2.37 11.67 -16.29
CA VAL A 86 3.60 10.94 -15.93
C VAL A 86 3.64 9.61 -16.67
N ARG A 87 2.53 8.85 -16.65
CA ARG A 87 2.43 7.57 -17.36
C ARG A 87 2.69 7.73 -18.87
N ARG A 88 2.12 8.75 -19.52
CA ARG A 88 2.37 9.05 -20.94
C ARG A 88 3.86 9.29 -21.21
N HIS A 89 4.52 10.11 -20.38
CA HIS A 89 5.94 10.39 -20.56
C HIS A 89 6.84 9.18 -20.27
N VAL A 90 6.50 8.35 -19.29
CA VAL A 90 7.21 7.10 -19.01
C VAL A 90 7.01 6.11 -20.17
N ASP A 91 5.82 6.05 -20.77
CA ASP A 91 5.52 5.23 -21.94
C ASP A 91 6.34 5.68 -23.16
N GLU A 92 6.38 6.99 -23.44
CA GLU A 92 7.23 7.57 -24.50
C GLU A 92 8.72 7.28 -24.27
N TRP A 93 9.19 7.46 -23.04
CA TRP A 93 10.58 7.19 -22.65
C TRP A 93 10.94 5.70 -22.78
N ARG A 94 10.01 4.79 -22.44
CA ARG A 94 10.21 3.34 -22.58
C ARG A 94 10.38 2.91 -24.04
N LEU A 95 9.79 3.64 -24.99
CA LEU A 95 9.84 3.34 -26.42
C LEU A 95 11.11 3.86 -27.12
N LEU A 96 11.98 4.60 -26.42
CA LEU A 96 13.24 5.09 -27.00
C LEU A 96 14.16 3.90 -27.38
N PRO A 97 14.61 3.82 -28.65
CA PRO A 97 15.33 2.66 -29.17
C PRO A 97 16.79 2.60 -28.68
N ASP A 98 17.46 3.76 -28.57
CA ASP A 98 18.84 3.83 -28.08
C ASP A 98 18.86 4.06 -26.57
N LYS A 99 19.65 3.24 -25.88
CA LYS A 99 19.89 3.33 -24.43
C LYS A 99 20.59 4.63 -24.05
N ASN A 100 21.36 5.21 -24.96
CA ASN A 100 22.03 6.50 -24.74
C ASN A 100 21.03 7.64 -24.59
N ASP A 101 19.85 7.51 -25.20
CA ASP A 101 18.77 8.51 -25.12
C ASP A 101 17.91 8.36 -23.85
N TRP A 102 18.14 7.32 -23.04
CA TRP A 102 17.36 7.09 -21.83
C TRP A 102 17.66 8.13 -20.73
N ARG A 103 18.74 8.90 -20.82
CA ARG A 103 19.13 9.96 -19.87
C ARG A 103 19.22 9.50 -18.41
N VAL A 104 19.61 8.25 -18.21
CA VAL A 104 19.86 7.66 -16.88
C VAL A 104 21.34 7.31 -16.73
N THR A 105 21.79 6.98 -15.52
CA THR A 105 23.15 6.45 -15.35
C THR A 105 23.35 5.13 -16.12
N PRO A 106 24.58 4.82 -16.54
CA PRO A 106 24.95 3.50 -17.08
C PRO A 106 24.50 2.31 -16.23
N GLU A 107 24.57 2.43 -14.90
CA GLU A 107 24.09 1.42 -13.97
C GLU A 107 22.57 1.22 -14.04
N THR A 108 21.82 2.32 -14.08
CA THR A 108 20.36 2.30 -14.24
C THR A 108 19.97 1.76 -15.61
N ALA A 109 20.64 2.17 -16.69
CA ALA A 109 20.38 1.65 -18.04
C ALA A 109 20.57 0.13 -18.10
N ARG A 110 21.60 -0.39 -17.44
CA ARG A 110 21.84 -1.84 -17.37
C ARG A 110 20.77 -2.59 -16.57
N LEU A 111 20.29 -2.02 -15.47
CA LEU A 111 19.18 -2.60 -14.71
C LEU A 111 17.87 -2.59 -15.50
N LEU A 112 17.58 -1.50 -16.20
CA LEU A 112 16.40 -1.38 -17.06
C LEU A 112 16.44 -2.41 -18.20
N GLU A 113 17.59 -2.57 -18.86
CA GLU A 113 17.78 -3.61 -19.87
C GLU A 113 17.53 -5.02 -19.29
N HIS A 114 18.08 -5.28 -18.10
CA HIS A 114 17.87 -6.55 -17.39
C HIS A 114 16.37 -6.79 -17.13
N TRP A 115 15.66 -5.82 -16.54
CA TRP A 115 14.24 -6.00 -16.23
C TRP A 115 13.33 -6.07 -17.46
N ARG A 116 13.68 -5.39 -18.56
CA ARG A 116 12.88 -5.36 -19.79
C ARG A 116 13.10 -6.56 -20.69
N HIS A 117 14.31 -7.12 -20.72
CA HIS A 117 14.71 -8.07 -21.77
C HIS A 117 15.37 -9.36 -21.28
N HIS A 118 15.73 -9.47 -20.00
CA HIS A 118 16.34 -10.70 -19.46
C HIS A 118 15.39 -11.89 -19.57
N GLN A 119 15.96 -13.05 -19.91
CA GLN A 119 15.24 -14.32 -19.95
C GLN A 119 15.33 -14.96 -18.56
N PHE A 120 14.40 -14.59 -17.68
CA PHE A 120 14.31 -15.13 -16.33
C PHE A 120 14.02 -16.63 -16.36
N SER A 121 14.76 -17.40 -15.56
CA SER A 121 14.59 -18.85 -15.42
C SER A 121 13.38 -19.22 -14.54
N GLY A 122 12.98 -18.31 -13.65
CA GLY A 122 11.90 -18.52 -12.69
C GLY A 122 10.92 -17.35 -12.60
N ILE A 123 10.72 -16.84 -11.38
CA ILE A 123 9.81 -15.72 -11.13
C ILE A 123 10.40 -14.46 -11.74
N ARG A 124 9.72 -13.93 -12.77
CA ARG A 124 10.07 -12.65 -13.39
C ARG A 124 9.17 -11.50 -12.91
N PRO A 125 9.64 -10.25 -12.93
CA PRO A 125 8.83 -9.10 -12.55
C PRO A 125 7.57 -8.96 -13.42
N PHE A 126 6.46 -8.58 -12.79
CA PHE A 126 5.25 -8.18 -13.51
C PHE A 126 5.45 -6.80 -14.15
N PHE A 127 4.70 -6.52 -15.22
CA PHE A 127 4.75 -5.22 -15.88
C PHE A 127 4.48 -4.06 -14.91
N CYS A 128 3.49 -4.20 -14.01
CA CYS A 128 3.17 -3.18 -13.01
C CYS A 128 4.32 -2.90 -12.03
N GLN A 129 5.14 -3.91 -11.72
CA GLN A 129 6.31 -3.74 -10.85
C GLN A 129 7.40 -2.97 -11.59
N ILE A 130 7.65 -3.32 -12.86
CA ILE A 130 8.60 -2.61 -13.72
C ILE A 130 8.18 -1.17 -13.90
N GLU A 131 6.91 -0.93 -14.25
CA GLU A 131 6.35 0.40 -14.43
C GLU A 131 6.50 1.26 -13.18
N ALA A 132 6.18 0.72 -11.99
CA ALA A 132 6.28 1.47 -10.75
C ALA A 132 7.73 1.92 -10.46
N VAL A 133 8.71 1.05 -10.75
CA VAL A 133 10.14 1.37 -10.60
C VAL A 133 10.60 2.35 -11.68
N GLU A 134 10.14 2.18 -12.92
CA GLU A 134 10.42 3.07 -14.05
C GLU A 134 9.89 4.48 -13.81
N THR A 135 8.68 4.64 -13.28
CA THR A 135 8.13 5.95 -12.90
C THR A 135 9.01 6.64 -11.86
N LEU A 136 9.47 5.90 -10.84
CA LEU A 136 10.37 6.45 -9.83
C LEU A 136 11.73 6.85 -10.43
N ILE A 137 12.30 6.01 -11.30
CA ILE A 137 13.56 6.30 -12.02
C ILE A 137 13.40 7.54 -12.89
N TRP A 138 12.31 7.62 -13.66
CA TRP A 138 12.03 8.72 -14.56
C TRP A 138 11.95 10.04 -13.79
N LEU A 139 11.20 10.08 -12.68
CA LEU A 139 11.08 11.27 -11.82
C LEU A 139 12.39 11.65 -11.10
N THR A 140 13.33 10.71 -10.93
CA THR A 140 14.60 10.97 -10.22
C THR A 140 15.76 11.32 -11.16
N GLU A 141 15.85 10.67 -12.31
CA GLU A 141 17.00 10.80 -13.21
C GLU A 141 16.66 11.55 -14.50
N VAL A 142 15.47 11.31 -15.07
CA VAL A 142 15.11 11.77 -16.41
C VAL A 142 14.45 13.14 -16.36
N ALA A 143 13.37 13.29 -15.59
CA ALA A 143 12.60 14.54 -15.49
C ALA A 143 13.49 15.77 -15.22
N PRO A 144 14.46 15.75 -14.27
CA PRO A 144 15.34 16.91 -14.04
C PRO A 144 16.20 17.34 -15.24
N THR A 145 16.29 16.52 -16.28
CA THR A 145 17.07 16.79 -17.50
C THR A 145 16.22 17.27 -18.68
N LEU A 146 14.89 17.32 -18.53
CA LEU A 146 13.95 17.70 -19.58
C LEU A 146 13.59 19.19 -19.58
N GLY A 147 14.19 19.99 -18.68
CA GLY A 147 13.86 21.40 -18.51
C GLY A 147 12.39 21.58 -18.09
N LYS A 148 11.70 22.59 -18.65
CA LYS A 148 10.33 22.97 -18.25
C LYS A 148 9.32 21.82 -18.18
N THR A 149 9.43 20.85 -19.10
CA THR A 149 8.56 19.67 -19.09
C THR A 149 8.76 18.84 -17.84
N GLY A 150 10.01 18.61 -17.45
CA GLY A 150 10.35 17.87 -16.23
C GLY A 150 10.06 18.66 -14.96
N ASP A 151 10.38 19.95 -14.97
CA ASP A 151 10.14 20.88 -13.85
C ASP A 151 8.67 20.86 -13.43
N THR A 152 7.73 20.77 -14.38
CA THR A 152 6.28 20.66 -14.11
C THR A 152 5.93 19.53 -13.13
N PHE A 153 6.56 18.36 -13.28
CA PHE A 153 6.30 17.20 -12.41
C PHE A 153 7.02 17.30 -11.06
N ILE A 154 8.21 17.89 -11.07
CA ILE A 154 9.03 18.08 -9.87
C ILE A 154 8.37 19.14 -8.98
N ASP A 155 8.02 20.30 -9.54
CA ASP A 155 7.36 21.41 -8.86
C ASP A 155 6.00 20.97 -8.30
N TYR A 156 5.22 20.19 -9.06
CA TYR A 156 3.96 19.61 -8.56
C TYR A 156 4.22 18.74 -7.33
N LEU A 157 5.20 17.83 -7.41
CA LEU A 157 5.50 16.91 -6.31
C LEU A 157 6.05 17.65 -5.09
N GLU A 158 6.87 18.68 -5.28
CA GLU A 158 7.38 19.53 -4.21
C GLU A 158 6.26 20.33 -3.54
N SER A 159 5.38 20.96 -4.32
CA SER A 159 4.21 21.69 -3.78
C SER A 159 3.27 20.76 -3.02
N ALA A 160 2.94 19.60 -3.58
CA ALA A 160 2.10 18.60 -2.93
C ALA A 160 2.70 18.09 -1.60
N ASN A 161 4.02 17.96 -1.54
CA ASN A 161 4.72 17.57 -0.32
C ASN A 161 4.82 18.71 0.70
N GLU A 162 5.06 19.95 0.29
CA GLU A 162 5.12 21.07 1.23
C GLU A 162 3.74 21.31 1.89
N ASP A 163 2.66 21.18 1.12
CA ASP A 163 1.29 21.37 1.60
C ASP A 163 0.84 20.29 2.60
N ALA A 164 1.25 19.03 2.40
CA ALA A 164 0.75 17.89 3.18
C ALA A 164 1.78 17.26 4.11
N ASN A 165 3.08 17.40 3.82
CA ASN A 165 4.18 16.70 4.47
C ASN A 165 5.44 17.59 4.59
N PRO A 166 5.36 18.82 5.13
CA PRO A 166 6.48 19.76 5.08
C PRO A 166 7.73 19.17 5.72
N GLY A 167 8.85 19.29 5.00
CA GLY A 167 10.15 18.70 5.34
C GLY A 167 10.35 17.24 4.94
N LEU A 168 9.40 16.59 4.24
CA LEU A 168 9.54 15.23 3.70
C LEU A 168 9.18 15.18 2.22
N SER A 169 10.14 14.79 1.37
CA SER A 169 9.86 14.48 -0.04
C SER A 169 9.24 13.08 -0.15
N ARG A 170 7.92 13.00 -0.30
CA ARG A 170 7.19 11.74 -0.48
C ARG A 170 6.79 11.52 -1.94
N LEU A 171 6.69 10.26 -2.32
CA LEU A 171 6.16 9.81 -3.60
C LEU A 171 5.42 8.49 -3.37
N ALA A 172 4.18 8.40 -3.83
CA ALA A 172 3.37 7.19 -3.68
C ALA A 172 3.24 6.41 -4.99
N LEU A 173 3.40 5.09 -4.88
CA LEU A 173 3.16 4.11 -5.94
C LEU A 173 1.95 3.26 -5.53
N LYS A 174 0.81 3.48 -6.20
CA LYS A 174 -0.41 2.69 -5.99
C LYS A 174 -0.28 1.35 -6.71
N LEU A 175 -0.27 0.27 -5.94
CA LEU A 175 -0.12 -1.10 -6.42
C LEU A 175 -1.16 -1.99 -5.74
N ALA A 176 -2.09 -2.57 -6.50
CA ALA A 176 -3.12 -3.45 -5.94
C ALA A 176 -2.54 -4.57 -5.07
N THR A 177 -3.25 -4.96 -4.01
CA THR A 177 -2.78 -6.00 -3.07
C THR A 177 -2.56 -7.31 -3.80
N GLY A 178 -1.37 -7.90 -3.63
CA GLY A 178 -0.98 -9.14 -4.32
C GLY A 178 -0.16 -8.92 -5.60
N THR A 179 -0.03 -7.68 -6.09
CA THR A 179 0.82 -7.35 -7.25
C THR A 179 2.33 -7.42 -6.96
N GLY A 180 2.74 -7.64 -5.71
CA GLY A 180 4.14 -7.87 -5.34
C GLY A 180 4.94 -6.61 -4.95
N LYS A 181 4.40 -5.78 -4.05
CA LYS A 181 5.06 -4.58 -3.48
C LYS A 181 6.50 -4.86 -3.01
N THR A 182 6.75 -6.01 -2.39
CA THR A 182 8.09 -6.41 -1.93
C THR A 182 9.09 -6.58 -3.07
N THR A 183 8.65 -7.01 -4.27
CA THR A 183 9.53 -7.06 -5.45
C THR A 183 9.93 -5.64 -5.87
N VAL A 184 8.99 -4.69 -5.85
CA VAL A 184 9.27 -3.27 -6.15
C VAL A 184 10.25 -2.70 -5.15
N MET A 185 10.08 -2.97 -3.84
CA MET A 185 11.06 -2.57 -2.82
C MET A 185 12.47 -3.09 -3.14
N ALA A 186 12.60 -4.38 -3.46
CA ALA A 186 13.90 -4.97 -3.81
C ALA A 186 14.51 -4.33 -5.07
N MET A 187 13.72 -4.10 -6.13
CA MET A 187 14.20 -3.46 -7.35
C MET A 187 14.67 -2.01 -7.10
N VAL A 188 13.93 -1.23 -6.30
CA VAL A 188 14.33 0.13 -5.92
C VAL A 188 15.58 0.11 -5.06
N MET A 189 15.70 -0.79 -4.07
CA MET A 189 16.90 -0.95 -3.26
C MET A 189 18.12 -1.32 -4.12
N ALA A 190 17.94 -2.18 -5.12
CA ALA A 190 18.99 -2.55 -6.05
C ALA A 190 19.47 -1.35 -6.88
N TRP A 191 18.53 -0.63 -7.50
CA TRP A 191 18.81 0.59 -8.26
C TRP A 191 19.55 1.64 -7.42
N GLN A 192 19.06 1.94 -6.22
CA GLN A 192 19.66 2.90 -5.31
C GLN A 192 21.05 2.46 -4.84
N THR A 193 21.21 1.21 -4.42
CA THR A 193 22.48 0.68 -3.89
C THR A 193 23.57 0.65 -4.96
N ILE A 194 23.28 0.07 -6.13
CA ILE A 194 24.27 -0.09 -7.21
C ILE A 194 24.78 1.29 -7.65
N ASN A 195 23.86 2.24 -7.84
CA ASN A 195 24.24 3.61 -8.19
C ASN A 195 25.04 4.30 -7.08
N ALA A 196 24.63 4.18 -5.81
CA ALA A 196 25.36 4.79 -4.69
C ALA A 196 26.78 4.22 -4.52
N VAL A 197 26.95 2.93 -4.79
CA VAL A 197 28.24 2.24 -4.69
C VAL A 197 29.17 2.60 -5.85
N ARG A 198 28.66 2.59 -7.08
CA ARG A 198 29.45 2.85 -8.29
C ARG A 198 29.65 4.34 -8.58
N ARG A 199 28.80 5.20 -8.00
CA ARG A 199 28.89 6.68 -8.10
C ARG A 199 28.87 7.34 -6.72
N PRO A 200 29.90 7.15 -5.88
CA PRO A 200 29.90 7.63 -4.49
C PRO A 200 29.86 9.16 -4.34
N GLN A 201 30.15 9.92 -5.40
CA GLN A 201 30.04 11.38 -5.41
C GLN A 201 28.61 11.88 -5.66
N SER A 202 27.71 11.03 -6.19
CA SER A 202 26.32 11.39 -6.43
C SER A 202 25.56 11.49 -5.12
N ARG A 203 24.79 12.58 -4.96
CA ARG A 203 23.87 12.75 -3.83
C ARG A 203 22.45 12.24 -4.12
N ARG A 204 22.19 11.77 -5.34
CA ARG A 204 20.88 11.27 -5.79
C ARG A 204 20.56 9.86 -5.30
N PHE A 205 21.57 9.15 -4.81
CA PHE A 205 21.46 7.74 -4.46
C PHE A 205 21.97 7.48 -3.05
N THR A 206 21.44 6.43 -2.42
CA THR A 206 21.90 5.97 -1.12
C THR A 206 21.96 4.45 -1.07
N ARG A 207 22.77 3.95 -0.13
CA ARG A 207 22.82 2.53 0.25
C ARG A 207 22.13 2.26 1.59
N GLY A 208 21.50 3.28 2.19
CA GLY A 208 20.80 3.18 3.47
C GLY A 208 19.30 3.20 3.29
N PHE A 209 18.62 2.19 3.82
CA PHE A 209 17.18 2.00 3.66
C PHE A 209 16.50 1.81 5.01
N LEU A 210 15.40 2.52 5.21
CA LEU A 210 14.49 2.30 6.34
C LEU A 210 13.16 1.80 5.77
N VAL A 211 12.79 0.56 6.08
CA VAL A 211 11.49 -0.01 5.74
C VAL A 211 10.59 0.06 6.96
N VAL A 212 9.45 0.72 6.85
CA VAL A 212 8.47 0.86 7.94
C VAL A 212 7.18 0.13 7.59
N THR A 213 6.65 -0.61 8.56
CA THR A 213 5.49 -1.50 8.39
C THR A 213 4.43 -1.26 9.47
N PRO A 214 3.14 -1.58 9.21
CA PRO A 214 2.06 -1.39 10.17
C PRO A 214 2.07 -2.44 11.28
N GLY A 215 2.57 -3.65 11.01
CA GLY A 215 2.58 -4.76 11.98
C GLY A 215 3.85 -5.60 11.93
N ILE A 216 4.15 -6.28 13.04
CA ILE A 216 5.34 -7.14 13.19
C ILE A 216 5.31 -8.36 12.24
N THR A 217 4.12 -8.90 11.93
CA THR A 217 3.97 -10.02 11.00
C THR A 217 4.43 -9.67 9.58
N ILE A 218 4.15 -8.43 9.14
CA ILE A 218 4.58 -7.94 7.83
C ILE A 218 6.09 -7.66 7.86
N ARG A 219 6.57 -6.98 8.92
CA ARG A 219 7.99 -6.74 9.16
C ARG A 219 8.83 -8.00 9.00
N ASP A 220 8.43 -9.09 9.63
CA ASP A 220 9.23 -10.33 9.66
C ASP A 220 9.25 -11.03 8.28
N ARG A 221 8.19 -10.87 7.47
CA ARG A 221 8.15 -11.38 6.08
C ARG A 221 9.04 -10.58 5.13
N LEU A 222 9.32 -9.32 5.43
CA LEU A 222 10.18 -8.48 4.59
C LEU A 222 11.68 -8.77 4.76
N ARG A 223 12.07 -9.78 5.57
CA ARG A 223 13.47 -10.23 5.70
C ARG A 223 14.13 -10.57 4.36
N VAL A 224 13.34 -11.00 3.38
CA VAL A 224 13.76 -11.29 1.99
C VAL A 224 14.36 -10.09 1.26
N LEU A 225 14.22 -8.87 1.79
CA LEU A 225 14.87 -7.66 1.29
C LEU A 225 16.33 -7.55 1.75
N LYS A 226 16.76 -8.31 2.75
CA LYS A 226 18.14 -8.31 3.25
C LYS A 226 19.03 -9.07 2.24
N PRO A 227 20.17 -8.49 1.79
CA PRO A 227 21.07 -9.14 0.85
C PRO A 227 21.63 -10.49 1.33
N ASN A 228 21.84 -10.62 2.64
CA ASN A 228 22.44 -11.80 3.25
C ASN A 228 21.41 -12.84 3.72
N ASP A 229 20.11 -12.60 3.49
CA ASP A 229 19.08 -13.59 3.80
C ASP A 229 19.13 -14.74 2.79
N PRO A 230 19.02 -16.02 3.21
CA PRO A 230 19.02 -17.15 2.27
C PRO A 230 17.90 -17.07 1.21
N ASP A 231 16.77 -16.45 1.57
CA ASP A 231 15.60 -16.29 0.70
C ASP A 231 15.61 -14.91 0.01
N SER A 232 16.77 -14.25 -0.08
CA SER A 232 16.88 -12.89 -0.61
C SER A 232 16.39 -12.79 -2.05
N TYR A 233 15.56 -11.79 -2.33
CA TYR A 233 14.94 -11.63 -3.66
C TYR A 233 15.93 -11.29 -4.77
N TYR A 234 17.08 -10.67 -4.45
CA TYR A 234 18.00 -10.18 -5.48
C TYR A 234 18.55 -11.30 -6.36
N ALA A 235 19.04 -12.38 -5.74
CA ALA A 235 19.57 -13.54 -6.44
C ALA A 235 18.46 -14.56 -6.79
N SER A 236 17.59 -14.90 -5.83
CA SER A 236 16.58 -15.95 -6.02
C SER A 236 15.55 -15.66 -7.13
N ARG A 237 15.32 -14.37 -7.42
CA ARG A 237 14.42 -13.93 -8.50
C ARG A 237 15.17 -13.25 -9.66
N GLU A 238 16.49 -13.39 -9.70
CA GLU A 238 17.34 -12.82 -10.74
C GLU A 238 17.06 -11.31 -10.97
N LEU A 239 16.76 -10.54 -9.91
CA LEU A 239 16.40 -9.12 -10.05
C LEU A 239 17.60 -8.24 -10.40
N VAL A 240 18.81 -8.75 -10.21
CA VAL A 240 20.07 -8.02 -10.38
C VAL A 240 21.01 -8.88 -11.22
N PRO A 241 21.73 -8.31 -12.21
CA PRO A 241 22.79 -9.03 -12.92
C PRO A 241 23.84 -9.62 -11.98
N ASN A 242 24.35 -10.82 -12.28
CA ASN A 242 25.22 -11.57 -11.37
C ASN A 242 26.47 -10.80 -10.91
N ASP A 243 27.10 -10.02 -11.79
CA ASP A 243 28.28 -9.21 -11.47
C ASP A 243 27.96 -7.96 -10.62
N MET A 244 26.69 -7.60 -10.48
CA MET A 244 26.22 -6.50 -9.63
C MET A 244 25.76 -6.97 -8.24
N LEU A 245 25.62 -8.28 -8.01
CA LEU A 245 25.19 -8.83 -6.71
C LEU A 245 26.12 -8.45 -5.56
N ALA A 246 27.43 -8.39 -5.81
CA ALA A 246 28.41 -7.97 -4.80
C ALA A 246 28.22 -6.51 -4.34
N ASP A 247 27.64 -5.65 -5.19
CA ASP A 247 27.33 -4.27 -4.81
C ASP A 247 26.12 -4.20 -3.89
N ILE A 248 25.14 -5.09 -4.08
CA ILE A 248 23.94 -5.19 -3.22
C ILE A 248 24.30 -5.54 -1.77
N ALA A 249 25.34 -6.35 -1.56
CA ALA A 249 25.83 -6.68 -0.22
C ALA A 249 26.28 -5.46 0.61
N LYS A 250 26.49 -4.30 -0.02
CA LYS A 250 26.85 -3.04 0.67
C LYS A 250 25.62 -2.26 1.17
N ALA A 251 24.40 -2.71 0.89
CA ALA A 251 23.18 -2.09 1.37
C ALA A 251 23.03 -2.25 2.89
N LYS A 252 22.66 -1.16 3.57
CA LYS A 252 22.24 -1.15 4.97
C LYS A 252 20.74 -0.99 5.01
N ILE A 253 20.02 -2.01 5.45
CA ILE A 253 18.56 -2.02 5.43
C ILE A 253 18.08 -2.25 6.85
N VAL A 254 17.28 -1.34 7.40
CA VAL A 254 16.58 -1.53 8.68
C VAL A 254 15.11 -1.72 8.39
N ILE A 255 14.52 -2.82 8.88
CA ILE A 255 13.10 -3.11 8.74
C ILE A 255 12.46 -3.02 10.12
N THR A 256 11.50 -2.11 10.29
CA THR A 256 10.88 -1.84 11.57
C THR A 256 9.37 -1.68 11.47
N ASN A 257 8.72 -1.66 12.61
CA ASN A 257 7.32 -1.32 12.77
C ASN A 257 7.20 0.12 13.28
N TYR A 258 6.13 0.84 12.90
CA TYR A 258 5.96 2.24 13.30
C TYR A 258 5.92 2.46 14.83
N HIS A 259 5.42 1.49 15.61
CA HIS A 259 5.40 1.57 17.08
C HIS A 259 6.82 1.69 17.65
N ALA A 260 7.85 1.26 16.92
CA ALA A 260 9.24 1.39 17.37
C ALA A 260 9.67 2.85 17.53
N PHE A 261 9.00 3.80 16.87
CA PHE A 261 9.25 5.24 16.97
C PHE A 261 8.74 5.87 18.26
N MET A 262 7.89 5.18 19.04
CA MET A 262 7.49 5.67 20.35
C MET A 262 8.70 5.76 21.28
N PHE A 263 8.83 6.90 21.97
CA PHE A 263 9.86 7.11 22.97
C PHE A 263 9.60 6.24 24.18
N ARG A 264 10.65 5.55 24.64
CA ARG A 264 10.60 4.69 25.82
C ARG A 264 11.07 5.46 27.05
N GLU A 265 10.56 5.08 28.21
CA GLU A 265 11.13 5.50 29.49
C GLU A 265 12.51 4.83 29.65
N ARG A 266 13.51 5.63 30.00
CA ARG A 266 14.90 5.22 30.21
C ARG A 266 15.13 4.63 31.59
N VAL A 267 14.24 4.95 32.53
CA VAL A 267 14.29 4.51 33.92
C VAL A 267 12.89 4.06 34.33
N ASP A 268 12.78 2.84 34.83
CA ASP A 268 11.52 2.34 35.37
C ASP A 268 11.35 2.87 36.80
N LEU A 269 10.67 4.01 36.91
CA LEU A 269 10.40 4.68 38.19
C LEU A 269 8.92 4.55 38.54
N SER A 270 8.63 4.04 39.74
CA SER A 270 7.29 4.13 40.30
C SER A 270 6.88 5.60 40.47
N LYS A 271 5.56 5.90 40.47
CA LYS A 271 5.05 7.28 40.66
C LYS A 271 5.65 7.96 41.90
N GLY A 272 5.81 7.21 43.00
CA GLY A 272 6.45 7.70 44.23
C GLY A 272 7.95 7.97 44.07
N GLY A 273 8.68 7.07 43.41
CA GLY A 273 10.11 7.25 43.12
C GLY A 273 10.39 8.45 42.20
N ARG A 274 9.52 8.68 41.20
CA ARG A 274 9.59 9.84 40.31
C ARG A 274 9.38 11.15 41.07
N SER A 275 8.38 11.20 41.96
CA SER A 275 8.10 12.39 42.79
C SER A 275 9.22 12.68 43.80
N LEU A 276 9.81 11.64 44.40
CA LEU A 276 10.96 11.78 45.31
C LEU A 276 12.21 12.31 44.61
N LEU A 277 12.53 11.76 43.43
CA LEU A 277 13.71 12.17 42.66
C LEU A 277 13.54 13.56 42.02
N GLN A 278 12.32 13.97 41.69
CA GLN A 278 12.03 15.29 41.13
C GLN A 278 12.13 16.40 42.19
N GLY A 279 11.74 16.12 43.44
CA GLY A 279 11.75 17.10 44.51
C GLY A 279 10.94 18.36 44.16
N ARG A 280 11.53 19.55 44.36
CA ARG A 280 10.96 20.86 43.92
C ARG A 280 11.61 21.39 42.62
N GLY A 281 12.36 20.55 41.90
CA GLY A 281 13.07 20.93 40.69
C GLY A 281 12.26 20.72 39.41
N GLU A 282 12.92 20.95 38.28
CA GLU A 282 12.38 20.70 36.94
C GLU A 282 11.92 19.23 36.75
N PRO A 283 10.94 18.96 35.88
CA PRO A 283 10.48 17.61 35.60
C PRO A 283 11.62 16.68 35.17
N LEU A 284 11.70 15.49 35.78
CA LEU A 284 12.69 14.47 35.42
C LEU A 284 12.54 14.04 33.97
N GLN A 285 13.52 14.40 33.14
CA GLN A 285 13.62 13.93 31.76
C GLN A 285 14.05 12.46 31.73
N THR A 286 13.05 11.61 31.65
CA THR A 286 13.19 10.15 31.74
C THR A 286 12.85 9.47 30.42
N LEU A 287 12.21 10.17 29.49
CA LEU A 287 11.98 9.70 28.12
C LEU A 287 13.25 9.74 27.27
N GLU A 288 13.31 8.84 26.29
CA GLU A 288 14.31 8.87 25.22
C GLU A 288 14.30 10.21 24.46
N THR A 289 15.48 10.70 24.10
CA THR A 289 15.61 11.76 23.09
C THR A 289 15.39 11.19 21.68
N GLU A 290 15.10 12.07 20.71
CA GLU A 290 15.02 11.67 19.29
C GLU A 290 16.25 10.86 18.85
N GLY A 291 17.46 11.29 19.23
CA GLY A 291 18.70 10.59 18.87
C GLY A 291 18.84 9.23 19.52
N GLN A 292 18.39 9.07 20.77
CA GLN A 292 18.39 7.78 21.47
C GLN A 292 17.38 6.81 20.85
N MET A 293 16.20 7.30 20.49
CA MET A 293 15.21 6.50 19.75
C MET A 293 15.80 6.01 18.43
N LEU A 294 16.44 6.88 17.65
CA LEU A 294 17.07 6.48 16.38
C LEU A 294 18.21 5.47 16.60
N GLN A 295 19.05 5.66 17.62
CA GLN A 295 20.10 4.70 17.96
C GLN A 295 19.54 3.33 18.33
N ARG A 296 18.39 3.28 19.01
CA ARG A 296 17.70 2.02 19.35
C ARG A 296 17.06 1.37 18.14
N VAL A 297 16.40 2.14 17.28
CA VAL A 297 15.57 1.61 16.18
C VAL A 297 16.40 1.30 14.94
N MET A 298 17.39 2.13 14.62
CA MET A 298 18.13 2.06 13.36
C MET A 298 19.62 2.40 13.51
N PRO A 299 20.36 1.72 14.41
CA PRO A 299 21.77 2.03 14.67
C PRO A 299 22.65 1.95 13.41
N GLU A 300 22.35 1.03 12.50
CA GLU A 300 23.11 0.84 11.25
C GLU A 300 23.07 2.06 10.30
N LEU A 301 22.05 2.90 10.43
CA LEU A 301 21.81 4.08 9.59
C LEU A 301 22.41 5.37 10.18
N MET A 302 22.79 5.38 11.47
CA MET A 302 23.23 6.55 12.25
C MET A 302 24.55 7.22 11.81
N GLY A 303 25.13 6.82 10.67
CA GLY A 303 26.32 7.42 10.08
C GLY A 303 26.19 7.73 8.59
N LEU A 304 24.98 7.63 8.04
CA LEU A 304 24.69 7.96 6.65
C LEU A 304 24.22 9.41 6.54
N LYS A 305 24.50 10.05 5.40
CA LYS A 305 24.07 11.43 5.12
C LYS A 305 22.58 11.55 4.75
N SER A 306 22.03 10.48 4.17
CA SER A 306 20.63 10.38 3.81
C SER A 306 20.23 8.93 3.66
N VAL A 307 18.98 8.64 3.98
CA VAL A 307 18.37 7.31 3.83
C VAL A 307 17.18 7.38 2.90
N PHE A 308 16.90 6.27 2.22
CA PHE A 308 15.72 6.08 1.41
C PHE A 308 14.68 5.33 2.26
N ILE A 309 13.55 5.98 2.52
CA ILE A 309 12.51 5.42 3.38
C ILE A 309 11.49 4.70 2.48
N MET A 310 11.16 3.45 2.79
CA MET A 310 10.11 2.68 2.13
C MET A 310 9.00 2.43 3.13
N ASN A 311 7.82 2.96 2.84
CA ASN A 311 6.69 2.95 3.75
C ASN A 311 5.61 2.00 3.20
N ASP A 312 5.43 0.86 3.87
CA ASP A 312 4.42 -0.13 3.49
C ASP A 312 3.08 0.18 4.16
N GLU A 313 1.99 0.00 3.43
CA GLU A 313 0.63 0.39 3.85
C GLU A 313 0.53 1.87 4.23
N ALA A 314 1.05 2.72 3.35
CA ALA A 314 1.21 4.16 3.58
C ALA A 314 -0.08 4.93 3.94
N HIS A 315 -1.26 4.34 3.72
CA HIS A 315 -2.55 4.92 4.10
C HIS A 315 -2.72 5.09 5.61
N HIS A 316 -1.91 4.41 6.42
CA HIS A 316 -1.82 4.64 7.87
C HIS A 316 -0.83 5.75 8.26
N CYS A 317 -0.17 6.40 7.31
CA CYS A 317 0.90 7.37 7.57
C CYS A 317 0.62 8.70 6.85
N TYR A 318 -0.18 9.54 7.50
CA TYR A 318 -0.55 10.88 7.03
C TYR A 318 -0.45 11.91 8.15
N ARG A 319 -0.37 13.20 7.79
CA ARG A 319 -0.59 14.28 8.74
C ARG A 319 -2.06 14.61 8.76
N GLU A 320 -2.65 14.72 9.95
CA GLU A 320 -4.03 15.19 10.09
C GLU A 320 -4.14 16.68 9.71
N LYS A 321 -5.27 17.08 9.13
CA LYS A 321 -5.66 18.49 9.00
C LYS A 321 -6.70 18.85 10.07
N PRO A 322 -6.69 20.09 10.61
CA PRO A 322 -7.77 20.55 11.48
C PRO A 322 -9.11 20.47 10.75
N LEU A 323 -10.06 19.72 11.32
CA LEU A 323 -11.41 19.57 10.79
C LEU A 323 -12.30 20.75 11.23
N PRO A 324 -13.22 21.23 10.37
CA PRO A 324 -14.50 21.72 10.85
C PRO A 324 -15.31 20.53 11.39
N ASP A 325 -16.01 20.71 12.52
CA ASP A 325 -16.73 19.66 13.25
C ASP A 325 -17.55 18.75 12.33
N ALA A 326 -17.05 17.54 12.06
CA ALA A 326 -17.79 16.50 11.37
C ALA A 326 -18.56 15.66 12.40
N GLU A 327 -19.86 15.47 12.19
CA GLU A 327 -20.68 14.58 13.03
C GLU A 327 -20.31 13.11 12.77
N LEU A 328 -19.34 12.59 13.54
CA LEU A 328 -19.03 11.16 13.60
C LEU A 328 -19.85 10.48 14.68
N SER A 329 -20.33 9.26 14.44
CA SER A 329 -20.91 8.43 15.49
C SER A 329 -19.86 8.06 16.55
N GLY A 330 -20.29 7.61 17.73
CA GLY A 330 -19.37 7.31 18.84
C GLY A 330 -18.31 6.25 18.52
N ASP A 331 -18.69 5.22 17.75
CA ASP A 331 -17.76 4.15 17.35
C ASP A 331 -16.79 4.62 16.25
N GLU A 332 -17.28 5.36 15.24
CA GLU A 332 -16.44 5.94 14.17
C GLU A 332 -15.45 6.98 14.69
N ARG A 333 -15.89 7.81 15.64
CA ARG A 333 -15.02 8.79 16.27
C ARG A 333 -13.85 8.11 16.96
N LYS A 334 -14.11 7.02 17.68
CA LYS A 334 -13.07 6.26 18.36
C LYS A 334 -12.08 5.63 17.38
N GLU A 335 -12.59 5.03 16.29
CA GLU A 335 -11.74 4.48 15.22
C GLU A 335 -10.88 5.56 14.56
N ALA A 336 -11.47 6.72 14.25
CA ALA A 336 -10.75 7.87 13.71
C ALA A 336 -9.66 8.38 14.66
N GLU A 337 -9.95 8.47 15.96
CA GLU A 337 -8.99 8.86 17.00
C GLU A 337 -7.81 7.87 17.08
N GLU A 338 -8.08 6.55 17.09
CA GLU A 338 -7.05 5.50 17.10
C GLU A 338 -6.18 5.54 15.82
N ASN A 339 -6.81 5.72 14.65
CA ASN A 339 -6.10 5.84 13.37
C ASN A 339 -5.22 7.10 13.32
N ASN A 340 -5.72 8.23 13.81
CA ASN A 340 -4.97 9.48 13.86
C ASN A 340 -3.80 9.43 14.85
N GLU A 341 -3.95 8.75 15.99
CA GLU A 341 -2.84 8.51 16.91
C GLU A 341 -1.73 7.68 16.26
N ALA A 342 -2.10 6.57 15.61
CA ALA A 342 -1.16 5.73 14.88
C ALA A 342 -0.46 6.52 13.76
N ALA A 343 -1.21 7.27 12.95
CA ALA A 343 -0.67 8.11 11.88
C ALA A 343 0.30 9.17 12.42
N ARG A 344 -0.03 9.81 13.55
CA ARG A 344 0.82 10.81 14.20
C ARG A 344 2.15 10.21 14.66
N VAL A 345 2.14 9.05 15.32
CA VAL A 345 3.38 8.36 15.73
C VAL A 345 4.23 8.04 14.50
N TRP A 346 3.60 7.52 13.45
CA TRP A 346 4.28 7.09 12.24
C TRP A 346 4.94 8.25 11.51
N ILE A 347 4.17 9.30 11.16
CA ILE A 347 4.69 10.44 10.41
C ILE A 347 5.69 11.26 11.23
N SER A 348 5.51 11.34 12.55
CA SER A 348 6.48 11.99 13.45
C SER A 348 7.81 11.24 13.44
N GLY A 349 7.78 9.90 13.49
CA GLY A 349 8.97 9.07 13.37
C GLY A 349 9.72 9.31 12.05
N LEU A 350 9.01 9.35 10.92
CA LEU A 350 9.61 9.67 9.62
C LEU A 350 10.20 11.09 9.60
N GLY A 351 9.50 12.06 10.18
CA GLY A 351 9.98 13.44 10.32
C GLY A 351 11.26 13.54 11.15
N ILE A 352 11.37 12.76 12.23
CA ILE A 352 12.59 12.69 13.05
C ILE A 352 13.76 12.14 12.23
N VAL A 353 13.55 11.07 11.46
CA VAL A 353 14.58 10.50 10.57
C VAL A 353 15.02 11.53 9.53
N GLY A 354 14.06 12.22 8.90
CA GLY A 354 14.33 13.28 7.93
C GLY A 354 15.18 14.42 8.50
N ARG A 355 14.90 14.87 9.73
CA ARG A 355 15.65 15.96 10.39
C ARG A 355 17.01 15.55 10.93
N LYS A 356 17.15 14.34 11.49
CA LYS A 356 18.35 13.92 12.25
C LYS A 356 19.35 13.14 11.42
N ILE A 357 18.89 12.34 10.45
CA ILE A 357 19.74 11.54 9.55
C ILE A 357 19.74 12.15 8.15
N GLY A 358 18.57 12.56 7.66
CA GLY A 358 18.34 12.99 6.29
C GLY A 358 17.51 11.96 5.53
N ALA A 359 16.41 12.39 4.90
CA ALA A 359 15.59 11.55 4.05
C ALA A 359 15.79 11.97 2.58
N LEU A 360 16.33 11.07 1.75
CA LEU A 360 16.47 11.31 0.32
C LEU A 360 15.09 11.34 -0.34
N ARG A 361 14.24 10.38 0.01
CA ARG A 361 12.83 10.28 -0.39
C ARG A 361 12.11 9.32 0.55
N VAL A 362 10.82 9.53 0.74
CA VAL A 362 9.88 8.57 1.31
C VAL A 362 9.06 7.97 0.17
N LEU A 363 9.23 6.69 -0.08
CA LEU A 363 8.46 5.94 -1.06
C LEU A 363 7.31 5.24 -0.38
N ASP A 364 6.10 5.72 -0.64
CA ASP A 364 4.86 5.14 -0.13
C ASP A 364 4.38 4.03 -1.08
N LEU A 365 4.21 2.82 -0.53
CA LEU A 365 3.72 1.64 -1.24
C LEU A 365 2.40 1.21 -0.61
N SER A 366 1.30 1.35 -1.34
CA SER A 366 -0.03 1.03 -0.83
C SER A 366 -0.95 0.62 -1.98
N ALA A 367 -1.90 -0.27 -1.72
CA ALA A 367 -3.00 -0.51 -2.66
C ALA A 367 -4.02 0.63 -2.62
N THR A 368 -4.08 1.33 -1.50
CA THR A 368 -5.10 2.31 -1.16
C THR A 368 -4.46 3.58 -0.60
N PRO A 369 -3.57 4.30 -1.32
CA PRO A 369 -2.93 5.52 -0.81
C PRO A 369 -3.94 6.68 -0.77
N PHE A 370 -4.98 6.53 0.03
CA PHE A 370 -6.06 7.47 0.22
C PHE A 370 -6.09 7.91 1.68
N PHE A 371 -6.64 9.09 1.92
CA PHE A 371 -6.92 9.55 3.28
C PHE A 371 -8.11 8.81 3.90
N LEU A 372 -7.94 8.43 5.17
CA LEU A 372 -8.97 7.78 5.97
C LEU A 372 -9.97 8.80 6.53
N GLN A 373 -11.15 8.32 6.93
CA GLN A 373 -12.14 9.12 7.65
C GLN A 373 -11.51 9.71 8.93
N GLY A 374 -11.83 10.98 9.23
CA GLY A 374 -11.28 11.68 10.39
C GLY A 374 -9.85 12.22 10.23
N SER A 375 -9.21 12.02 9.07
CA SER A 375 -7.87 12.56 8.78
C SER A 375 -7.83 14.08 8.55
N GLY A 376 -8.97 14.76 8.44
CA GLY A 376 -9.03 16.16 7.99
C GLY A 376 -9.12 16.33 6.48
N TYR A 377 -8.94 15.26 5.71
CA TYR A 377 -9.16 15.23 4.27
C TYR A 377 -10.48 14.52 3.97
N ALA A 378 -10.99 14.73 2.76
CA ALA A 378 -12.13 13.97 2.29
C ALA A 378 -11.73 12.48 2.17
N GLU A 379 -12.50 11.62 2.81
CA GLU A 379 -12.26 10.17 2.82
C GLU A 379 -12.19 9.63 1.38
N GLY A 380 -11.23 8.75 1.11
CA GLY A 380 -11.03 8.15 -0.22
C GLY A 380 -10.30 9.06 -1.22
N THR A 381 -9.89 10.28 -0.82
CA THR A 381 -9.05 11.14 -1.68
C THR A 381 -7.65 10.56 -1.76
N LEU A 382 -7.11 10.38 -2.98
CA LEU A 382 -5.73 9.94 -3.19
C LEU A 382 -4.75 10.92 -2.57
N PHE A 383 -3.63 10.41 -2.09
CA PHE A 383 -2.50 11.23 -1.72
C PHE A 383 -2.06 12.07 -2.93
N PRO A 384 -1.96 13.41 -2.79
CA PRO A 384 -1.53 14.28 -3.88
C PRO A 384 -0.15 13.96 -4.45
N TRP A 385 0.70 13.26 -3.69
CA TRP A 385 2.02 12.80 -4.13
C TRP A 385 2.01 11.40 -4.78
N THR A 386 0.83 10.89 -5.17
CA THR A 386 0.71 9.64 -5.95
C THR A 386 1.09 9.89 -7.40
N MET A 387 2.12 9.20 -7.89
CA MET A 387 2.67 9.40 -9.24
C MET A 387 2.57 8.17 -10.14
N CYS A 388 2.11 7.04 -9.60
CA CYS A 388 1.87 5.80 -10.33
C CYS A 388 0.60 5.14 -9.80
N ASP A 389 -0.25 4.67 -10.71
CA ASP A 389 -1.46 3.92 -10.38
C ASP A 389 -1.54 2.65 -11.23
N PHE A 390 -1.58 1.50 -10.55
CA PHE A 390 -1.98 0.22 -11.11
C PHE A 390 -3.14 -0.32 -10.27
N SER A 391 -4.36 -0.11 -10.77
CA SER A 391 -5.60 -0.28 -10.04
C SER A 391 -5.91 -1.75 -9.76
N LEU A 392 -6.90 -2.01 -8.89
CA LEU A 392 -7.42 -3.36 -8.69
C LEU A 392 -7.98 -3.95 -10.00
N MET A 393 -8.61 -3.11 -10.84
CA MET A 393 -9.11 -3.53 -12.15
C MET A 393 -7.98 -3.94 -13.09
N ASP A 394 -6.92 -3.13 -13.19
CA ASP A 394 -5.76 -3.48 -14.02
C ASP A 394 -5.16 -4.82 -13.58
N ALA A 395 -5.08 -5.06 -12.26
CA ALA A 395 -4.57 -6.30 -11.71
C ALA A 395 -5.48 -7.51 -11.99
N ILE A 396 -6.80 -7.34 -11.95
CA ILE A 396 -7.78 -8.38 -12.32
C ILE A 396 -7.66 -8.69 -13.83
N GLU A 397 -7.63 -7.65 -14.65
CA GLU A 397 -7.57 -7.75 -16.12
C GLU A 397 -6.24 -8.33 -16.60
N CYS A 398 -5.17 -8.19 -15.83
CA CYS A 398 -3.87 -8.82 -16.08
C CYS A 398 -3.73 -10.21 -15.46
N GLY A 399 -4.73 -10.71 -14.74
CA GLY A 399 -4.68 -12.03 -14.07
C GLY A 399 -3.68 -12.10 -12.91
N ILE A 400 -3.29 -10.95 -12.34
CA ILE A 400 -2.34 -10.87 -11.23
C ILE A 400 -3.04 -11.16 -9.90
N VAL A 401 -4.28 -10.69 -9.75
CA VAL A 401 -5.09 -10.85 -8.53
C VAL A 401 -6.38 -11.58 -8.83
N LYS A 402 -6.96 -12.19 -7.80
CA LYS A 402 -8.22 -12.91 -7.91
C LYS A 402 -9.39 -11.93 -7.93
N LEU A 403 -10.44 -12.28 -8.69
CA LEU A 403 -11.70 -11.56 -8.65
C LEU A 403 -12.39 -11.81 -7.30
N PRO A 404 -12.67 -10.77 -6.49
CA PRO A 404 -13.42 -10.94 -5.25
C PRO A 404 -14.86 -11.37 -5.57
N ARG A 405 -15.30 -12.49 -4.99
CA ARG A 405 -16.70 -12.91 -5.06
C ARG A 405 -17.42 -12.47 -3.80
N VAL A 406 -18.40 -11.59 -3.94
CA VAL A 406 -19.31 -11.23 -2.85
C VAL A 406 -20.49 -12.20 -2.89
N PRO A 407 -20.89 -12.85 -1.78
CA PRO A 407 -22.09 -13.67 -1.76
C PRO A 407 -23.32 -12.81 -2.06
N VAL A 408 -24.01 -13.14 -3.16
CA VAL A 408 -25.23 -12.43 -3.62
C VAL A 408 -26.48 -13.29 -3.45
N ALA A 409 -26.34 -14.58 -3.16
CA ALA A 409 -27.44 -15.53 -3.12
C ALA A 409 -27.99 -15.69 -1.70
N ASP A 410 -29.10 -15.02 -1.42
CA ASP A 410 -30.02 -15.41 -0.35
C ASP A 410 -31.00 -16.45 -0.92
N ASN A 411 -30.93 -17.71 -0.45
CA ASN A 411 -32.00 -18.69 -0.67
C ASN A 411 -33.12 -18.55 0.39
N ILE A 412 -33.39 -17.32 0.86
CA ILE A 412 -34.45 -17.04 1.83
C ILE A 412 -35.58 -16.32 1.09
N PRO A 413 -36.73 -16.97 0.82
CA PRO A 413 -37.89 -16.32 0.23
C PRO A 413 -38.35 -15.14 1.11
N GLY A 414 -38.39 -13.92 0.56
CA GLY A 414 -39.06 -12.77 1.18
C GLY A 414 -38.20 -11.63 1.75
N ASN A 415 -36.88 -11.57 1.51
CA ASN A 415 -36.10 -10.34 1.79
C ASN A 415 -35.53 -9.73 0.50
N GLU A 416 -35.82 -8.45 0.26
CA GLU A 416 -35.46 -7.69 -0.96
C GLU A 416 -33.97 -7.25 -1.02
N MET A 417 -33.15 -7.54 -0.02
CA MET A 417 -31.69 -7.34 -0.04
C MET A 417 -30.97 -8.64 0.36
N PRO A 418 -29.82 -9.01 -0.25
CA PRO A 418 -29.06 -10.15 0.20
C PRO A 418 -28.49 -9.85 1.60
N LYS A 419 -29.13 -10.37 2.65
CA LYS A 419 -28.77 -10.18 4.07
C LYS A 419 -27.31 -10.54 4.32
N PHE A 420 -26.75 -11.47 3.55
CA PHE A 420 -25.35 -11.86 3.66
C PHE A 420 -24.34 -10.78 3.24
N ARG A 421 -24.74 -9.81 2.40
CA ARG A 421 -23.85 -8.72 1.98
C ARG A 421 -23.64 -7.68 3.08
N GLU A 422 -24.64 -7.45 3.91
CA GLU A 422 -24.58 -6.54 5.07
C GLU A 422 -24.66 -7.29 6.40
N LEU A 423 -24.15 -8.53 6.42
CA LEU A 423 -24.29 -9.46 7.54
C LEU A 423 -23.94 -8.82 8.89
N TRP A 424 -22.85 -8.04 8.92
CA TRP A 424 -22.39 -7.37 10.14
C TRP A 424 -23.43 -6.43 10.76
N LYS A 425 -24.25 -5.74 9.95
CA LYS A 425 -25.35 -4.87 10.45
C LYS A 425 -26.40 -5.67 11.21
N HIS A 426 -26.59 -6.94 10.84
CA HIS A 426 -27.59 -7.82 11.42
C HIS A 426 -27.08 -8.63 12.61
N ILE A 427 -25.78 -8.94 12.64
CA ILE A 427 -25.18 -9.80 13.67
C ILE A 427 -24.34 -9.04 14.69
N GLY A 428 -23.81 -7.85 14.37
CA GLY A 428 -22.75 -7.19 15.13
C GLY A 428 -23.09 -6.91 16.60
N THR A 429 -24.35 -6.65 16.93
CA THR A 429 -24.82 -6.48 18.31
C THR A 429 -24.81 -7.76 19.14
N ARG A 430 -24.91 -8.92 18.47
CA ARG A 430 -24.85 -10.27 19.05
C ARG A 430 -23.44 -10.85 19.06
N MET A 431 -22.48 -10.19 18.40
CA MET A 431 -21.09 -10.64 18.33
C MET A 431 -20.25 -10.08 19.48
N PRO A 432 -19.16 -10.77 19.89
CA PRO A 432 -18.24 -10.26 20.89
C PRO A 432 -17.64 -8.91 20.47
N LYS A 433 -17.77 -7.90 21.34
CA LYS A 433 -17.19 -6.56 21.11
C LYS A 433 -15.76 -6.40 21.63
N LYS A 434 -15.35 -7.25 22.58
CA LYS A 434 -14.02 -7.21 23.21
C LYS A 434 -13.18 -8.38 22.70
N GLY A 435 -11.87 -8.19 22.58
CA GLY A 435 -10.95 -9.29 22.26
C GLY A 435 -10.89 -10.35 23.35
N ARG A 436 -10.37 -11.55 23.00
CA ARG A 436 -10.43 -12.77 23.83
C ARG A 436 -9.95 -12.57 25.27
N GLY A 437 -8.88 -11.80 25.49
CA GLY A 437 -8.34 -11.53 26.83
C GLY A 437 -9.25 -10.69 27.75
N ARG A 438 -10.30 -10.04 27.22
CA ARG A 438 -11.25 -9.19 27.97
C ARG A 438 -12.71 -9.63 27.83
N ALA A 439 -12.98 -10.68 27.05
CA ALA A 439 -14.33 -11.11 26.70
C ALA A 439 -14.91 -12.18 27.63
N GLY A 440 -14.11 -12.73 28.56
CA GLY A 440 -14.52 -13.86 29.40
C GLY A 440 -14.54 -15.18 28.62
N GLN A 441 -15.24 -16.18 29.15
CA GLN A 441 -15.42 -17.48 28.50
C GLN A 441 -16.56 -17.37 27.48
N LEU A 442 -16.25 -17.59 26.20
CA LEU A 442 -17.21 -17.53 25.09
C LEU A 442 -17.52 -18.95 24.60
N ASP A 443 -18.77 -19.17 24.16
CA ASP A 443 -19.19 -20.42 23.53
C ASP A 443 -19.00 -20.33 22.00
N PRO A 444 -18.14 -21.16 21.39
CA PRO A 444 -17.94 -21.17 19.94
C PRO A 444 -19.20 -21.55 19.14
N LEU A 445 -20.16 -22.24 19.76
CA LEU A 445 -21.40 -22.67 19.11
C LEU A 445 -22.51 -21.62 19.18
N SER A 446 -22.35 -20.56 20.00
CA SER A 446 -23.36 -19.51 20.16
C SER A 446 -23.30 -18.44 19.06
N ILE A 447 -22.73 -18.74 17.89
CA ILE A 447 -22.68 -17.81 16.76
C ILE A 447 -24.07 -17.66 16.12
N PRO A 448 -24.46 -16.44 15.68
CA PRO A 448 -25.77 -16.20 15.05
C PRO A 448 -26.03 -17.14 13.87
N VAL A 449 -27.26 -17.64 13.77
CA VAL A 449 -27.68 -18.58 12.70
C VAL A 449 -27.41 -17.98 11.31
N GLU A 450 -27.61 -16.67 11.16
CA GLU A 450 -27.33 -15.97 9.91
C GLU A 450 -25.85 -16.06 9.50
N LEU A 451 -24.93 -16.04 10.46
CA LEU A 451 -23.50 -16.24 10.22
C LEU A 451 -23.21 -17.71 9.87
N GLN A 452 -23.84 -18.67 10.56
CA GLN A 452 -23.70 -20.09 10.25
C GLN A 452 -24.14 -20.40 8.80
N THR A 453 -25.32 -19.95 8.40
CA THR A 453 -25.83 -20.15 7.04
C THR A 453 -24.92 -19.48 5.99
N ALA A 454 -24.40 -18.29 6.27
CA ALA A 454 -23.46 -17.62 5.37
C ALA A 454 -22.14 -18.41 5.22
N LEU A 455 -21.60 -18.92 6.33
CA LEU A 455 -20.39 -19.73 6.33
C LEU A 455 -20.58 -21.06 5.59
N GLU A 456 -21.70 -21.76 5.82
CA GLU A 456 -22.03 -23.00 5.12
C GLU A 456 -22.19 -22.80 3.61
N ALA A 457 -22.85 -21.71 3.19
CA ALA A 457 -23.00 -21.38 1.78
C ALA A 457 -21.64 -21.12 1.11
N LEU A 458 -20.77 -20.33 1.76
CA LEU A 458 -19.43 -20.04 1.27
C LEU A 458 -18.54 -21.30 1.26
N TYR A 459 -18.62 -22.13 2.30
CA TYR A 459 -17.90 -23.41 2.36
C TYR A 459 -18.38 -24.42 1.31
N GLY A 460 -19.68 -24.45 1.03
CA GLY A 460 -20.24 -25.26 -0.06
C GLY A 460 -19.64 -24.89 -1.42
N HIS A 461 -19.42 -23.59 -1.68
CA HIS A 461 -18.74 -23.13 -2.89
C HIS A 461 -17.24 -23.48 -2.89
N TYR A 462 -16.58 -23.34 -1.73
CA TYR A 462 -15.20 -23.78 -1.54
C TYR A 462 -15.03 -25.26 -1.89
N ARG A 463 -15.88 -26.14 -1.33
CA ARG A 463 -15.82 -27.59 -1.55
C ARG A 463 -15.96 -27.95 -3.03
N LYS A 464 -16.95 -27.37 -3.73
CA LYS A 464 -17.08 -27.55 -5.18
C LYS A 464 -15.80 -27.15 -5.93
N THR A 465 -15.18 -26.05 -5.55
CA THR A 465 -13.93 -25.58 -6.16
C THR A 465 -12.77 -26.52 -5.84
N PHE A 466 -12.70 -27.02 -4.60
CA PHE A 466 -11.70 -27.97 -4.16
C PHE A 466 -11.78 -29.27 -4.97
N ASP A 467 -12.98 -29.82 -5.11
CA ASP A 467 -13.24 -31.04 -5.87
C ASP A 467 -12.84 -30.85 -7.36
N LEU A 468 -13.25 -29.74 -7.97
CA LEU A 468 -12.86 -29.40 -9.35
C LEU A 468 -11.33 -29.27 -9.52
N TRP A 469 -10.63 -28.66 -8.56
CA TRP A 469 -9.17 -28.51 -8.61
C TRP A 469 -8.47 -29.86 -8.45
N ALA A 470 -8.98 -30.72 -7.57
CA ALA A 470 -8.47 -32.07 -7.38
C ALA A 470 -8.66 -32.92 -8.66
N GLU A 471 -9.82 -32.85 -9.29
CA GLU A 471 -10.12 -33.51 -10.58
C GLU A 471 -9.20 -33.01 -11.70
N ALA A 472 -8.88 -31.71 -11.72
CA ALA A 472 -7.97 -31.11 -12.69
C ALA A 472 -6.47 -31.36 -12.38
N GLY A 473 -6.13 -32.07 -11.30
CA GLY A 473 -4.75 -32.35 -10.90
C GLY A 473 -3.99 -31.13 -10.35
N ILE A 474 -4.70 -30.08 -9.93
CA ILE A 474 -4.10 -28.90 -9.31
C ILE A 474 -3.68 -29.27 -7.88
N LYS A 475 -2.37 -29.32 -7.63
CA LYS A 475 -1.81 -29.79 -6.34
C LYS A 475 -2.07 -28.88 -5.14
N VAL A 476 -2.43 -27.63 -5.37
CA VAL A 476 -2.64 -26.63 -4.32
C VAL A 476 -4.15 -26.53 -4.08
N ALA A 477 -4.60 -26.71 -2.83
CA ALA A 477 -6.01 -26.53 -2.50
C ALA A 477 -6.45 -25.06 -2.63
N PRO A 478 -7.73 -24.77 -2.94
CA PRO A 478 -8.26 -23.42 -2.78
C PRO A 478 -8.09 -22.95 -1.33
N CYS A 479 -8.12 -21.62 -1.14
CA CYS A 479 -8.03 -21.00 0.18
C CYS A 479 -9.41 -20.51 0.62
N PHE A 480 -9.75 -20.76 1.88
CA PHE A 480 -10.94 -20.24 2.53
C PHE A 480 -10.51 -19.29 3.65
N ILE A 481 -10.86 -18.01 3.53
CA ILE A 481 -10.40 -16.96 4.45
C ILE A 481 -11.61 -16.35 5.14
N ILE A 482 -11.57 -16.30 6.47
CA ILE A 482 -12.53 -15.57 7.30
C ILE A 482 -11.75 -14.43 7.97
N ILE A 483 -12.24 -13.20 7.82
CA ILE A 483 -11.68 -12.02 8.46
C ILE A 483 -12.60 -11.66 9.63
N CYS A 484 -12.08 -11.77 10.84
CA CYS A 484 -12.81 -11.47 12.06
C CYS A 484 -12.47 -10.06 12.56
N ASN A 485 -13.46 -9.37 13.13
CA ASN A 485 -13.30 -8.01 13.67
C ASN A 485 -12.40 -7.96 14.91
N ASN A 486 -12.26 -9.07 15.65
CA ASN A 486 -11.37 -9.17 16.81
C ASN A 486 -11.01 -10.65 17.10
N THR A 487 -10.11 -10.83 18.08
CA THR A 487 -9.59 -12.14 18.49
C THR A 487 -10.57 -13.01 19.29
N ALA A 488 -11.70 -12.47 19.74
CA ALA A 488 -12.76 -13.25 20.38
C ALA A 488 -13.73 -13.83 19.35
N THR A 489 -13.92 -13.14 18.22
CA THR A 489 -14.71 -13.61 17.08
C THR A 489 -13.95 -14.61 16.20
N SER A 490 -12.62 -14.51 16.15
CA SER A 490 -11.74 -15.50 15.49
C SER A 490 -11.60 -16.77 16.31
#